data_AF-A0A1Q9EQ65-F1
#
_entry.id   AF-A0A1Q9EQ65-F1
#
_cell.length_a   1.000
_cell.length_b   1.000
_cell.length_c   1.000
_cell.angle_alpha   90.00
_cell.angle_beta   90.00
_cell.angle_gamma   90.00
#
_symmetry.space_group_name_H-M   'P 1'
#
loop_
_entity.id
_entity.type
_entity.pdbx_description
1 polymer ?
#
loop_
_entity_poly.entity_id
_entity_poly.type
_entity_poly.pdbx_seq_one_letter_code
_entity_poly.pdbx_strand_id
1 'polypeptide(L)'
;MGGEVFEGGENPSVLRDVEVHQALMTVPSGVQVTIIVDACHAGKMLDRASDETFPYFSRGHVDYDKLRAHPVLPRFLDWPQWKAQPPSSSGGMLKCQAALWSACLQNQFCVELPIDERSRGVFTYIMLRSLTKAGLHASLGRLFEEVTETQADLRSRWRLHQDFQLHLCRACTEQRPFLRLP
;
A
#
# COMPACT_ATOMS: atom_id res chain seq x y z
N MET A 1 -6.48 -10.06 -33.23
CA MET A 1 -6.37 -10.28 -31.78
C MET A 1 -7.58 -9.60 -31.16
N GLY A 2 -8.59 -10.38 -30.76
CA GLY A 2 -9.80 -9.83 -30.15
C GLY A 2 -9.47 -9.31 -28.76
N GLY A 3 -9.69 -8.02 -28.52
CA GLY A 3 -9.65 -7.48 -27.17
C GLY A 3 -10.81 -8.08 -26.38
N GLU A 4 -10.53 -8.64 -25.21
CA GLU A 4 -11.58 -9.02 -24.27
C GLU A 4 -12.31 -7.73 -23.86
N VAL A 5 -13.53 -7.58 -24.40
CA VAL A 5 -14.46 -6.54 -23.97
C VAL A 5 -15.07 -7.04 -22.67
N PHE A 6 -14.68 -6.45 -21.55
CA PHE A 6 -15.28 -6.75 -20.25
C PHE A 6 -16.75 -6.29 -20.23
N GLU A 7 -17.60 -6.95 -19.43
CA GLU A 7 -19.01 -6.59 -19.29
C GLU A 7 -19.17 -5.10 -18.99
N GLY A 8 -19.83 -4.37 -19.90
CA GLY A 8 -19.98 -2.90 -19.81
C GLY A 8 -19.34 -2.11 -20.96
N GLY A 9 -18.49 -2.74 -21.78
CA GLY A 9 -17.91 -2.08 -22.97
C GLY A 9 -16.79 -1.07 -22.68
N GLU A 10 -16.44 -0.88 -21.41
CA GLU A 10 -15.32 -0.04 -21.00
C GLU A 10 -14.02 -0.85 -21.01
N ASN A 11 -12.94 -0.24 -21.50
CA ASN A 11 -11.62 -0.82 -21.41
C ASN A 11 -11.13 -0.70 -19.95
N PRO A 12 -10.60 -1.78 -19.34
CA PRO A 12 -10.03 -1.69 -18.00
C PRO A 12 -8.89 -0.67 -17.97
N SER A 13 -8.86 0.13 -16.90
CA SER A 13 -7.84 1.16 -16.69
C SER A 13 -7.14 0.98 -15.34
N VAL A 14 -5.88 1.41 -15.25
CA VAL A 14 -5.18 1.46 -13.96
C VAL A 14 -5.63 2.72 -13.22
N LEU A 15 -6.09 2.56 -11.98
CA LEU A 15 -6.25 3.68 -11.07
C LEU A 15 -4.88 4.20 -10.62
N ARG A 16 -4.56 5.44 -10.99
CA ARG A 16 -3.30 6.07 -10.62
C ARG A 16 -3.39 6.72 -9.25
N ASP A 17 -2.26 6.84 -8.59
CA ASP A 17 -2.15 7.51 -7.29
C ASP A 17 -2.58 9.00 -7.33
N VAL A 18 -2.37 9.69 -8.46
CA VAL A 18 -2.89 11.06 -8.68
C VAL A 18 -4.42 11.13 -8.70
N GLU A 19 -5.11 10.11 -9.22
CA GLU A 19 -6.57 10.07 -9.26
C GLU A 19 -7.13 9.84 -7.86
N VAL A 20 -6.45 8.99 -7.07
CA VAL A 20 -6.75 8.83 -5.64
C VAL A 20 -6.52 10.15 -4.90
N HIS A 21 -5.40 10.83 -5.14
CA HIS A 21 -5.12 12.14 -4.53
C HIS A 21 -6.20 13.18 -4.87
N GLN A 22 -6.61 13.27 -6.14
CA GLN A 22 -7.69 14.16 -6.58
C GLN A 22 -9.00 13.85 -5.87
N ALA A 23 -9.37 12.58 -5.72
CA ALA A 23 -10.53 12.19 -4.93
C ALA A 23 -10.40 12.64 -3.47
N LEU A 24 -9.24 12.45 -2.84
CA LEU A 24 -8.98 12.89 -1.46
C LEU A 24 -9.06 14.41 -1.28
N MET A 25 -8.70 15.20 -2.29
CA MET A 25 -8.81 16.67 -2.26
C MET A 25 -10.26 17.16 -2.14
N THR A 26 -11.24 16.33 -2.55
CA THR A 26 -12.68 16.64 -2.41
C THR A 26 -13.23 16.36 -1.00
N VAL A 27 -12.48 15.61 -0.19
CA VAL A 27 -12.91 15.21 1.16
C VAL A 27 -12.85 16.42 2.10
N PRO A 28 -13.93 16.74 2.84
CA PRO A 28 -13.98 17.93 3.68
C PRO A 28 -13.06 17.82 4.90
N SER A 29 -12.76 18.98 5.50
CA SER A 29 -12.03 19.04 6.77
C SER A 29 -12.81 18.35 7.89
N GLY A 30 -12.08 17.79 8.85
CA GLY A 30 -12.66 17.05 9.98
C GLY A 30 -12.99 15.58 9.70
N VAL A 31 -12.98 15.15 8.42
CA VAL A 31 -13.10 13.74 8.05
C VAL A 31 -11.74 13.04 8.19
N GLN A 32 -11.77 11.80 8.69
CA GLN A 32 -10.62 10.92 8.75
C GLN A 32 -10.66 9.91 7.62
N VAL A 33 -9.51 9.74 6.95
CA VAL A 33 -9.32 8.74 5.91
C VAL A 33 -8.16 7.84 6.31
N THR A 34 -8.35 6.53 6.19
CA THR A 34 -7.30 5.53 6.38
C THR A 34 -7.23 4.70 5.10
N ILE A 35 -6.08 4.73 4.44
CA ILE A 35 -5.81 4.00 3.21
C ILE A 35 -4.83 2.90 3.56
N ILE A 36 -5.14 1.66 3.17
CA ILE A 36 -4.29 0.49 3.40
C ILE A 36 -4.02 -0.13 2.04
N VAL A 37 -2.75 -0.15 1.63
CA VAL A 37 -2.33 -0.67 0.33
C VAL A 37 -1.42 -1.88 0.56
N ASP A 38 -2.01 -3.06 0.40
CA ASP A 38 -1.26 -4.32 0.38
C ASP A 38 -0.74 -4.65 -1.03
N ALA A 39 0.07 -3.75 -1.58
CA ALA A 39 0.64 -3.89 -2.92
C ALA A 39 2.04 -3.26 -3.01
N CYS A 40 2.84 -3.75 -3.97
CA CYS A 40 4.13 -3.16 -4.29
C CYS A 40 3.92 -1.77 -4.90
N HIS A 41 4.85 -0.85 -4.67
CA HIS A 41 4.86 0.45 -5.34
C HIS A 41 3.55 1.24 -5.14
N ALA A 42 3.07 1.35 -3.89
CA ALA A 42 1.81 2.02 -3.53
C ALA A 42 1.69 3.50 -3.99
N GLY A 43 2.78 4.10 -4.48
CA GLY A 43 2.81 5.48 -4.96
C GLY A 43 2.77 6.50 -3.82
N LYS A 44 2.51 7.77 -4.15
CA LYS A 44 2.30 8.82 -3.16
C LYS A 44 0.93 9.45 -3.38
N MET A 45 -0.02 9.15 -2.51
CA MET A 45 -1.40 9.65 -2.63
C MET A 45 -1.70 10.84 -1.70
N LEU A 46 -0.82 11.11 -0.74
CA LEU A 46 -1.00 12.16 0.27
C LEU A 46 -0.11 13.38 -0.03
N ASP A 47 -0.68 14.58 0.04
CA ASP A 47 0.01 15.88 -0.12
C ASP A 47 1.01 15.94 -1.29
N ARG A 48 0.58 15.51 -2.48
CA ARG A 48 1.43 15.46 -3.67
C ARG A 48 1.91 16.85 -4.08
N ALA A 49 3.18 16.96 -4.45
CA ALA A 49 3.65 18.09 -5.24
C ALA A 49 3.22 17.94 -6.71
N SER A 50 3.12 19.05 -7.44
CA SER A 50 2.64 19.07 -8.84
C SER A 50 3.48 18.24 -9.80
N ASP A 51 4.78 18.08 -9.54
CA ASP A 51 5.72 17.48 -10.50
C ASP A 51 6.34 16.15 -10.03
N GLU A 52 5.69 15.44 -9.11
CA GLU A 52 6.17 14.12 -8.69
C GLU A 52 5.97 13.08 -9.80
N THR A 53 7.06 12.79 -10.50
CA THR A 53 7.20 11.64 -11.39
C THR A 53 7.96 10.53 -10.67
N PHE A 54 7.51 9.29 -10.84
CA PHE A 54 8.20 8.13 -10.29
C PHE A 54 9.03 7.47 -11.38
N PRO A 55 10.27 7.04 -11.07
CA PRO A 55 11.04 6.26 -12.01
C PRO A 55 10.30 4.95 -12.30
N TYR A 56 10.28 4.57 -13.57
CA TYR A 56 9.81 3.25 -13.96
C TYR A 56 10.68 2.19 -13.27
N PHE A 57 10.06 1.33 -12.46
CA PHE A 57 10.79 0.26 -11.79
C PHE A 57 10.83 -0.97 -12.70
N SER A 58 12.01 -1.27 -13.25
CA SER A 58 12.22 -2.51 -14.00
C SER A 58 12.40 -3.66 -13.02
N ARG A 59 11.55 -4.68 -13.17
CA ARG A 59 11.58 -5.92 -12.39
C ARG A 59 12.90 -6.70 -12.51
N GLY A 60 13.68 -6.46 -13.57
CA GLY A 60 14.82 -7.29 -13.93
C GLY A 60 14.40 -8.71 -14.36
N HIS A 61 15.38 -9.59 -14.55
CA HIS A 61 15.11 -11.00 -14.86
C HIS A 61 14.68 -11.75 -13.60
N VAL A 62 13.60 -12.50 -13.68
CA VAL A 62 13.05 -13.28 -12.57
C VAL A 62 13.16 -14.77 -12.87
N ASP A 63 13.97 -15.47 -12.09
CA ASP A 63 14.10 -16.93 -12.12
C ASP A 63 12.97 -17.55 -11.29
N TYR A 64 11.87 -17.88 -11.97
CA TYR A 64 10.67 -18.42 -11.33
C TYR A 64 10.88 -19.78 -10.66
N ASP A 65 11.83 -20.58 -11.13
CA ASP A 65 12.09 -21.90 -10.56
C ASP A 65 12.79 -21.78 -9.21
N LYS A 66 13.76 -20.87 -9.10
CA LYS A 66 14.37 -20.53 -7.79
C LYS A 66 13.37 -19.91 -6.82
N LEU A 67 12.45 -19.10 -7.33
CA LEU A 67 11.44 -18.44 -6.52
C LEU A 67 10.41 -19.40 -5.94
N ARG A 68 9.94 -20.39 -6.70
CA ARG A 68 9.01 -21.41 -6.19
C ARG A 68 9.61 -22.26 -5.07
N ALA A 69 10.93 -22.46 -5.09
CA ALA A 69 11.65 -23.20 -4.05
C ALA A 69 11.94 -22.35 -2.80
N HIS A 70 11.69 -21.04 -2.83
CA HIS A 70 11.97 -20.13 -1.73
C HIS A 70 10.78 -20.06 -0.76
N PRO A 71 10.99 -20.12 0.57
CA PRO A 71 9.90 -20.05 1.55
C PRO A 71 9.19 -18.68 1.58
N VAL A 72 9.78 -17.68 0.94
CA VAL A 72 9.25 -16.32 0.81
C VAL A 72 8.89 -16.11 -0.65
N LEU A 73 7.59 -16.02 -0.95
CA LEU A 73 7.08 -15.91 -2.31
C LEU A 73 6.68 -14.46 -2.61
N PRO A 74 7.37 -13.74 -3.50
CA PRO A 74 6.92 -12.42 -3.95
C PRO A 74 5.62 -12.54 -4.76
N ARG A 75 4.72 -11.57 -4.57
CA ARG A 75 3.50 -11.47 -5.36
C ARG A 75 3.81 -10.73 -6.66
N PHE A 76 3.64 -11.42 -7.78
CA PHE A 76 3.69 -10.82 -9.10
C PHE A 76 2.29 -10.85 -9.71
N LEU A 77 1.85 -9.70 -10.19
CA LEU A 77 0.65 -9.58 -11.00
C LEU A 77 1.13 -9.28 -12.42
N ASP A 78 0.71 -10.11 -13.36
CA ASP A 78 0.98 -9.86 -14.78
C ASP A 78 0.04 -8.75 -15.26
N TRP A 79 0.61 -7.59 -15.56
CA TRP A 79 -0.15 -6.46 -16.07
C TRP A 79 -0.22 -6.51 -17.60
N PRO A 80 -1.42 -6.36 -18.20
CA PRO A 80 -1.50 -6.10 -19.62
C PRO A 80 -0.84 -4.75 -19.93
N GLN A 81 -0.25 -4.61 -21.12
CA GLN A 81 0.38 -3.36 -21.55
C GLN A 81 -0.70 -2.28 -21.82
N TRP A 82 -1.13 -1.59 -20.76
CA TRP A 82 -2.06 -0.48 -20.87
C TRP A 82 -1.31 0.83 -21.13
N LYS A 83 -1.77 1.60 -22.12
CA LYS A 83 -1.26 2.94 -22.39
C LYS A 83 -1.83 3.88 -21.34
N ALA A 84 -1.06 4.18 -20.30
CA ALA A 84 -1.41 5.22 -19.35
C ALA A 84 -1.42 6.57 -20.06
N GLN A 85 -2.52 7.32 -19.94
CA GLN A 85 -2.51 8.72 -20.34
C GLN A 85 -1.64 9.54 -19.34
N PRO A 86 -0.91 10.56 -19.81
CA PRO A 86 -0.19 11.45 -18.92
C PRO A 86 -1.19 12.12 -17.97
N PRO A 87 -0.91 12.17 -16.66
CA PRO A 87 -1.82 12.80 -15.72
C PRO A 87 -1.86 14.31 -15.93
N SER A 88 -3.02 14.93 -15.73
CA SER A 88 -3.10 16.35 -15.42
C SER A 88 -2.60 16.52 -13.98
N SER A 89 -1.45 17.18 -13.81
CA SER A 89 -0.88 17.39 -12.48
C SER A 89 -1.72 18.39 -11.69
N SER A 90 -2.45 17.91 -10.69
CA SER A 90 -2.96 18.75 -9.61
C SER A 90 -2.30 18.32 -8.30
N GLY A 91 -1.18 18.95 -7.98
CA GLY A 91 -0.62 18.91 -6.63
C GLY A 91 -1.53 19.64 -5.64
N GLY A 92 -1.34 19.41 -4.35
CA GLY A 92 -2.16 20.05 -3.33
C GLY A 92 -1.98 19.44 -1.95
N MET A 93 -2.34 20.22 -0.94
CA MET A 93 -2.42 19.75 0.44
C MET A 93 -3.85 19.30 0.76
N LEU A 94 -3.98 18.13 1.36
CA LEU A 94 -5.26 17.57 1.78
C LEU A 94 -5.82 18.39 2.96
N LYS A 95 -7.13 18.64 2.94
CA LYS A 95 -7.85 19.29 4.05
C LYS A 95 -8.34 18.30 5.11
N CYS A 96 -8.49 17.03 4.73
CA CYS A 96 -8.89 15.93 5.61
C CYS A 96 -7.69 15.34 6.34
N GLN A 97 -7.95 14.55 7.39
CA GLN A 97 -6.90 13.82 8.11
C GLN A 97 -6.70 12.46 7.47
N ALA A 98 -5.71 12.31 6.60
CA ALA A 98 -5.42 11.07 5.88
C ALA A 98 -4.16 10.37 6.40
N ALA A 99 -4.23 9.05 6.51
CA ALA A 99 -3.09 8.18 6.78
C ALA A 99 -3.04 7.07 5.72
N LEU A 100 -1.85 6.79 5.19
CA LEU A 100 -1.59 5.76 4.19
C LEU A 100 -0.63 4.73 4.80
N TRP A 101 -1.09 3.50 4.86
CA TRP A 101 -0.31 2.33 5.25
C TRP A 101 0.10 1.57 3.99
N SER A 102 1.40 1.50 3.74
CA SER A 102 1.96 0.83 2.56
C SER A 102 2.72 -0.42 2.96
N ALA A 103 2.48 -1.50 2.20
CA ALA A 103 3.09 -2.79 2.48
C ALA A 103 4.59 -2.85 2.27
N CYS A 104 5.21 -2.00 1.48
CA CYS A 104 6.66 -2.03 1.29
C CYS A 104 7.21 -0.67 0.84
N LEU A 105 8.53 -0.50 0.93
CA LEU A 105 9.23 0.60 0.28
C LEU A 105 9.10 0.53 -1.25
N GLN A 106 9.36 1.66 -1.92
CA GLN A 106 9.28 1.77 -3.38
C GLN A 106 10.24 0.82 -4.12
N ASN A 107 11.34 0.41 -3.49
CA ASN A 107 12.35 -0.50 -4.03
C ASN A 107 12.23 -1.94 -3.49
N GLN A 108 11.12 -2.27 -2.85
CA GLN A 108 10.85 -3.58 -2.28
C GLN A 108 9.63 -4.23 -2.93
N PHE A 109 9.46 -5.52 -2.67
CA PHE A 109 8.32 -6.29 -3.12
C PHE A 109 7.51 -6.79 -1.93
N CYS A 110 6.19 -6.85 -2.12
CA CYS A 110 5.30 -7.53 -1.20
C CYS A 110 5.50 -9.05 -1.32
N VAL A 111 5.59 -9.70 -0.17
CA VAL A 111 5.78 -11.14 -0.08
C VAL A 111 4.65 -11.85 0.65
N GLU A 112 4.55 -13.14 0.40
CA GLU A 112 3.74 -14.09 1.14
C GLU A 112 4.65 -15.06 1.93
N LEU A 113 4.14 -15.50 3.08
CA LEU A 113 4.77 -16.51 3.93
C LEU A 113 3.77 -17.62 4.27
N PRO A 114 4.24 -18.86 4.51
CA PRO A 114 3.40 -19.97 4.97
C PRO A 114 3.10 -19.84 6.47
N ILE A 115 2.27 -18.87 6.84
CA ILE A 115 1.90 -18.60 8.24
C ILE A 115 0.69 -19.46 8.61
N ASP A 116 0.86 -20.28 9.65
CA ASP A 116 -0.12 -21.29 10.08
C ASP A 116 -0.49 -22.24 8.93
N GLU A 117 0.54 -22.73 8.21
CA GLU A 117 0.41 -23.67 7.09
C GLU A 117 -0.40 -23.14 5.88
N ARG A 118 -0.65 -21.84 5.82
CA ARG A 118 -1.36 -21.17 4.71
C ARG A 118 -0.52 -20.05 4.13
N SER A 119 -0.56 -19.87 2.81
CA SER A 119 0.05 -18.69 2.18
C SER A 119 -0.71 -17.44 2.62
N ARG A 120 -0.01 -16.48 3.21
CA ARG A 120 -0.58 -15.20 3.66
C ARG A 120 0.29 -14.05 3.20
N GLY A 121 -0.35 -12.99 2.70
CA GLY A 121 0.29 -11.69 2.52
C GLY A 121 0.81 -11.17 3.85
N VAL A 122 2.13 -10.94 3.91
CA VAL A 122 2.82 -10.64 5.17
C VAL A 122 2.34 -9.34 5.79
N PHE A 123 2.16 -8.30 4.99
CA PHE A 123 1.70 -7.00 5.48
C PHE A 123 0.28 -7.08 6.06
N THR A 124 -0.67 -7.67 5.31
CA THR A 124 -2.05 -7.84 5.78
C THR A 124 -2.11 -8.65 7.08
N TYR A 125 -1.34 -9.74 7.18
CA TYR A 125 -1.24 -10.52 8.42
C TYR A 125 -0.74 -9.68 9.60
N ILE A 126 0.35 -8.93 9.41
CA ILE A 126 0.93 -8.09 10.47
C ILE A 126 -0.05 -6.98 10.87
N MET A 127 -0.69 -6.31 9.91
CA MET A 127 -1.64 -5.23 10.19
C MET A 127 -2.81 -5.73 11.05
N LEU A 128 -3.41 -6.88 10.69
CA LEU A 128 -4.52 -7.46 11.45
C LEU A 128 -4.09 -7.91 12.85
N ARG A 129 -2.92 -8.55 12.98
CA ARG A 129 -2.37 -8.96 14.28
C ARG A 129 -2.11 -7.75 15.18
N SER A 130 -1.54 -6.70 14.61
CA SER A 130 -1.22 -5.45 15.33
C SER A 130 -2.49 -4.71 15.76
N LEU A 131 -3.51 -4.63 14.89
CA LEU A 131 -4.82 -4.07 15.25
C LEU A 131 -5.51 -4.85 16.38
N THR A 132 -5.40 -6.18 16.36
CA THR A 132 -5.96 -7.03 17.41
C THR A 132 -5.27 -6.80 18.76
N LYS A 133 -3.95 -6.56 18.77
CA LYS A 133 -3.16 -6.30 19.98
C LYS A 133 -3.31 -4.87 20.49
N ALA A 134 -3.23 -3.87 19.61
CA ALA A 134 -3.30 -2.46 19.96
C ALA A 134 -4.74 -2.00 20.29
N GLY A 135 -5.72 -2.61 19.62
CA GLY A 135 -7.11 -2.18 19.61
C GLY A 135 -7.40 -1.14 18.53
N LEU A 136 -8.66 -1.11 18.07
CA LEU A 136 -9.12 -0.23 16.98
C LEU A 136 -9.03 1.28 17.30
N HIS A 137 -8.91 1.62 18.58
CA HIS A 137 -8.83 3.00 19.07
C HIS A 137 -7.42 3.42 19.45
N ALA A 138 -6.42 2.56 19.25
CA ALA A 138 -5.03 2.94 19.40
C ALA A 138 -4.70 4.12 18.48
N SER A 139 -3.76 4.96 18.93
CA SER A 139 -3.19 5.99 18.08
C SER A 139 -2.44 5.35 16.89
N LEU A 140 -2.33 6.07 15.78
CA LEU A 140 -1.57 5.57 14.61
C LEU A 140 -0.11 5.27 14.97
N GLY A 141 0.51 6.10 15.81
CA GLY A 141 1.87 5.87 16.31
C GLY A 141 1.98 4.57 17.09
N ARG A 142 1.06 4.34 18.04
CA ARG A 142 1.05 3.08 18.82
C ARG A 142 0.80 1.86 17.93
N LEU A 143 -0.11 1.97 16.97
CA LEU A 143 -0.36 0.89 16.02
C LEU A 143 0.88 0.62 15.14
N PHE A 144 1.60 1.67 14.74
CA PHE A 144 2.81 1.53 13.94
C PHE A 144 3.95 0.86 14.74
N GLU A 145 4.09 1.17 16.03
CA GLU A 145 4.98 0.43 16.93
C GLU A 145 4.65 -1.07 16.93
N GLU A 146 3.38 -1.44 17.08
CA GLU A 146 2.94 -2.84 17.08
C GLU A 146 3.21 -3.56 15.75
N VAL A 147 3.01 -2.84 14.65
CA VAL A 147 3.33 -3.29 13.29
C VAL A 147 4.83 -3.57 13.15
N THR A 148 5.68 -2.65 13.59
CA THR A 148 7.15 -2.80 13.50
C THR A 148 7.68 -3.90 14.43
N GLU A 149 7.14 -4.05 15.64
CA GLU A 149 7.44 -5.16 16.55
C GLU A 149 7.11 -6.52 15.90
N THR A 150 5.91 -6.66 15.34
CA THR A 150 5.46 -7.90 14.70
C THR A 150 6.27 -8.20 13.44
N GLN A 151 6.65 -7.17 12.68
CA GLN A 151 7.53 -7.30 11.52
C GLN A 151 8.92 -7.80 11.94
N ALA A 152 9.48 -7.30 13.04
CA ALA A 152 10.76 -7.74 13.58
C ALA A 152 10.72 -9.23 13.99
N ASP A 153 9.64 -9.67 14.64
CA ASP A 153 9.41 -11.09 14.97
C ASP A 153 9.43 -11.97 13.71
N LEU A 154 8.66 -11.60 12.67
CA LEU A 154 8.66 -12.37 11.42
C LEU A 154 10.00 -12.30 10.66
N ARG A 155 10.69 -11.17 10.69
CA ARG A 155 12.03 -11.02 10.10
C ARG A 155 13.04 -11.97 10.73
N SER A 156 13.00 -12.16 12.04
CA SER A 156 13.90 -13.08 12.76
C SER A 156 13.72 -14.55 12.34
N ARG A 157 12.50 -14.93 11.92
CA ARG A 157 12.15 -16.30 11.55
C ARG A 157 12.34 -16.59 10.06
N TRP A 158 12.02 -15.62 9.20
CA TRP A 158 11.87 -15.84 7.75
C TRP A 158 12.80 -15.01 6.87
N ARG A 159 13.74 -14.25 7.46
CA ARG A 159 14.63 -13.32 6.73
C ARG A 159 13.83 -12.35 5.84
N LEU A 160 12.75 -11.80 6.40
CA LEU A 160 11.85 -10.89 5.69
C LEU A 160 12.55 -9.58 5.27
N HIS A 161 12.60 -9.34 3.97
CA HIS A 161 13.14 -8.11 3.35
C HIS A 161 12.01 -7.19 2.84
N GLN A 162 11.13 -6.79 3.76
CA GLN A 162 10.03 -5.88 3.50
C GLN A 162 9.92 -4.92 4.69
N ASP A 163 9.79 -3.61 4.42
CA ASP A 163 9.64 -2.55 5.42
C ASP A 163 8.35 -1.78 5.18
N PHE A 164 7.51 -1.70 6.21
CA PHE A 164 6.20 -1.09 6.10
C PHE A 164 6.29 0.40 6.38
N GLN A 165 5.40 1.16 5.75
CA GLN A 165 5.40 2.60 5.88
C GLN A 165 4.04 3.09 6.37
N LEU A 166 4.10 4.03 7.31
CA LEU A 166 3.00 4.92 7.65
C LEU A 166 3.34 6.30 7.11
N HIS A 167 2.51 6.77 6.17
CA HIS A 167 2.58 8.14 5.67
C HIS A 167 1.38 8.92 6.18
N LEU A 168 1.60 10.12 6.68
CA LEU A 168 0.57 11.01 7.18
C LEU A 168 0.51 12.24 6.30
N CYS A 169 -0.70 12.70 5.95
CA CYS A 169 -0.82 14.06 5.41
C CYS A 169 -0.55 15.09 6.52
N ARG A 170 -0.28 16.33 6.13
CA ARG A 170 0.04 17.46 7.01
C ARG A 170 -1.04 17.75 8.04
N ALA A 171 -2.31 17.50 7.70
CA ALA A 171 -3.43 17.68 8.63
C ALA A 171 -3.60 16.51 9.61
N CYS A 172 -2.83 15.42 9.46
CA CYS A 172 -2.91 14.21 10.26
C CYS A 172 -1.71 14.13 11.23
N THR A 173 -1.91 13.47 12.38
CA THR A 173 -0.86 13.26 13.38
C THR A 173 -0.85 11.82 13.86
N GLU A 174 0.27 11.36 14.40
CA GLU A 174 0.40 10.01 14.97
C GLU A 174 -0.53 9.77 16.15
N GLN A 175 -0.96 10.83 16.84
CA GLN A 175 -1.89 10.75 17.97
C GLN A 175 -3.34 10.52 17.55
N ARG A 176 -3.66 10.67 16.25
CA ARG A 176 -4.99 10.35 15.72
C ARG A 176 -5.30 8.87 16.02
N PRO A 177 -6.51 8.52 16.49
CA PRO A 177 -6.89 7.11 16.59
C PRO A 177 -6.98 6.46 15.20
N PHE A 178 -6.81 5.13 15.15
CA PHE A 178 -6.98 4.36 13.92
C PHE A 178 -8.44 4.41 13.40
N LEU A 179 -9.41 4.18 14.29
CA LEU A 179 -10.83 4.44 14.06
C LEU A 179 -11.38 5.43 15.10
N ARG A 180 -12.07 6.47 14.61
CA ARG A 180 -12.83 7.41 15.44
C ARG A 180 -14.20 6.81 15.75
N LEU A 181 -14.59 6.82 17.02
CA LEU A 181 -15.96 6.50 17.42
C LEU A 181 -16.91 7.62 16.97
N PRO A 182 -18.13 7.27 16.51
CA PRO A 182 -19.17 8.26 16.21
C PRO A 182 -19.56 9.08 17.44
#